data_AF-A0A9W9DL39-F1
#
_entry.id   AF-A0A9W9DL39-F1
#
_cell.length_a   1.000
_cell.length_b   1.000
_cell.length_c   1.000
_cell.angle_alpha   90.00
_cell.angle_beta   90.00
_cell.angle_gamma   90.00
#
_symmetry.space_group_name_H-M   'P 1'
#
loop_
_entity.id
_entity.type
_entity.pdbx_description
1 polymer ?
#
loop_
_entity_poly.entity_id
_entity_poly.type
_entity_poly.pdbx_seq_one_letter_code
_entity_poly.pdbx_strand_id
1 'polypeptide(L)'
;MALNHNLNTYVAVTLAPNSPFLDVPSSLSTVHPAVTHVGQVGQLHDVQLVSVPKEDWSNIGDDILASLKGSEGVTSVNVQELKQRTKRGSDEL
;
A
#
# COMPACT_ATOMS: atom_id res chain seq x y z
N MET A 1 -9.79 12.21 10.39
CA MET A 1 -10.30 10.82 10.31
C MET A 1 -9.17 9.90 10.72
N ALA A 2 -9.35 9.10 11.78
CA ALA A 2 -8.29 8.24 12.30
C ALA A 2 -8.15 7.00 11.40
N LEU A 3 -6.96 6.80 10.84
CA LEU A 3 -6.64 5.60 10.06
C LEU A 3 -6.67 4.39 11.02
N ASN A 4 -7.62 3.48 10.83
CA ASN A 4 -7.76 2.28 11.66
C ASN A 4 -6.76 1.21 11.21
N HIS A 5 -5.49 1.35 11.61
CA HIS A 5 -4.44 0.34 11.38
C HIS A 5 -4.67 -0.99 12.13
N ASN A 6 -5.68 -1.02 13.01
CA ASN A 6 -6.05 -2.24 13.73
C ASN A 6 -6.84 -3.20 12.85
N LEU A 7 -7.73 -2.66 12.00
CA LEU A 7 -8.62 -3.43 11.12
C LEU A 7 -8.14 -3.48 9.67
N ASN A 8 -7.43 -2.43 9.22
CA ASN A 8 -6.96 -2.32 7.85
C ASN A 8 -5.43 -2.27 7.80
N THR A 9 -4.86 -3.00 6.84
CA THR A 9 -3.48 -2.84 6.40
C THR A 9 -3.44 -1.72 5.37
N TYR A 10 -2.48 -0.82 5.51
CA TYR A 10 -2.25 0.24 4.54
C TYR A 10 -1.06 -0.14 3.68
N VAL A 11 -1.15 0.14 2.38
CA VAL A 11 -0.11 -0.18 1.42
C VAL A 11 0.16 1.07 0.60
N ALA A 12 1.42 1.49 0.59
CA ALA A 12 1.92 2.56 -0.26
C ALA A 12 2.38 1.97 -1.60
N VAL A 13 1.71 2.35 -2.67
CA VAL A 13 2.02 1.96 -4.04
C VAL A 13 2.77 3.10 -4.70
N THR A 14 4.05 2.89 -5.00
CA THR A 14 4.87 3.80 -5.79
C THR A 14 4.63 3.53 -7.26
N LEU A 15 4.13 4.54 -7.97
CA LEU A 15 3.86 4.47 -9.39
C LEU A 15 5.11 4.85 -10.18
N ALA A 16 5.07 4.66 -11.49
CA ALA A 16 6.08 5.19 -12.38
C ALA A 16 5.64 6.58 -12.87
N PRO A 17 6.56 7.53 -13.12
CA PRO A 17 6.23 8.88 -13.61
C PRO A 17 5.46 8.89 -14.95
N ASN A 18 5.53 7.79 -15.71
CA ASN A 18 4.81 7.57 -16.97
C ASN A 18 3.57 6.66 -16.81
N SER A 19 3.10 6.45 -15.58
CA SER A 19 2.01 5.53 -15.28
C SER A 19 0.64 6.19 -15.46
N PRO A 20 -0.34 5.50 -16.08
CA PRO A 20 -1.70 6.01 -16.18
C PRO A 20 -2.40 6.11 -14.81
N PHE A 21 -1.89 5.39 -13.80
CA PHE A 21 -2.40 5.43 -12.43
C PHE A 21 -2.08 6.76 -11.70
N LEU A 22 -1.14 7.56 -12.21
CA LEU A 22 -0.87 8.90 -11.66
C LEU A 22 -2.00 9.87 -11.95
N ASP A 23 -2.57 9.77 -13.15
CA ASP A 23 -3.69 10.60 -13.58
C ASP A 23 -5.01 10.08 -12.98
N VAL A 24 -5.16 8.74 -12.94
CA VAL A 24 -6.36 8.07 -12.41
C VAL A 24 -6.01 7.10 -11.28
N PRO A 25 -5.75 7.59 -10.05
CA PRO A 25 -5.37 6.74 -8.93
C PRO A 25 -6.51 5.82 -8.45
N SER A 26 -7.76 6.17 -8.75
CA SER A 26 -8.94 5.34 -8.50
C SER A 26 -8.92 4.01 -9.26
N SER A 27 -8.16 3.91 -10.35
CA SER A 27 -8.00 2.67 -11.11
C SER A 27 -7.29 1.57 -10.30
N LEU A 28 -6.55 1.91 -9.24
CA LEU A 28 -5.96 0.92 -8.33
C LEU A 28 -7.01 0.07 -7.62
N SER A 29 -8.19 0.63 -7.31
CA SER A 29 -9.31 -0.14 -6.76
C SER A 29 -9.97 -1.08 -7.77
N THR A 30 -9.69 -0.92 -9.07
CA THR A 30 -10.13 -1.85 -10.12
C THR A 30 -9.20 -3.06 -10.25
N VAL A 31 -7.93 -2.92 -9.81
CA VAL A 31 -6.96 -4.03 -9.82
C VAL A 31 -7.41 -5.14 -8.86
N HIS A 32 -7.92 -4.77 -7.70
CA HIS A 32 -8.35 -5.74 -6.71
C HIS A 32 -9.52 -5.22 -5.86
N PRO A 33 -10.63 -5.97 -5.72
CA PRO A 33 -11.83 -5.52 -5.01
C PRO A 33 -11.59 -5.32 -3.50
N ALA A 34 -10.64 -6.05 -2.90
CA ALA A 34 -10.23 -5.84 -1.51
C ALA A 34 -9.37 -4.58 -1.28
N VAL A 35 -8.94 -3.90 -2.35
CA VAL A 35 -8.08 -2.70 -2.26
C VAL A 35 -8.93 -1.44 -2.40
N THR A 36 -8.97 -0.63 -1.35
CA THR A 36 -9.67 0.65 -1.33
C THR A 36 -8.66 1.79 -1.40
N HIS A 37 -8.71 2.61 -2.46
CA HIS A 37 -7.92 3.83 -2.55
C HIS A 37 -8.30 4.80 -1.43
N VAL A 38 -7.31 5.20 -0.64
CA VAL A 38 -7.49 6.15 0.46
C VAL A 38 -7.08 7.56 0.02
N GLY A 39 -5.99 7.65 -0.74
CA GLY A 39 -5.43 8.91 -1.21
C GLY A 39 -3.96 8.76 -1.55
N GLN A 40 -3.19 9.83 -1.38
CA GLN A 40 -1.75 9.87 -1.60
C GLN A 40 -0.98 9.87 -0.29
N VAL A 41 0.28 9.43 -0.31
CA VAL A 41 1.14 9.42 0.88
C VAL A 41 1.77 10.81 1.06
N GLY A 42 1.17 11.61 1.94
CA GLY A 42 1.68 12.94 2.29
C GLY A 42 1.59 13.92 1.12
N GLN A 43 2.74 14.33 0.59
CA GLN A 43 2.87 15.23 -0.56
C GLN A 43 3.40 14.51 -1.82
N LEU A 44 3.54 13.18 -1.77
CA LEU A 44 4.05 12.41 -2.90
C LEU A 44 2.88 12.01 -3.81
N HIS A 45 2.72 12.72 -4.93
CA HIS A 45 1.71 12.40 -5.94
C HIS A 45 1.97 11.05 -6.61
N ASP A 46 3.24 10.64 -6.66
CA ASP A 46 3.65 9.36 -7.23
C ASP A 46 3.37 8.16 -6.31
N VAL A 47 3.14 8.42 -5.02
CA VAL A 47 2.87 7.35 -4.05
C VAL A 47 1.41 7.39 -3.63
N GLN A 48 0.66 6.41 -4.08
CA GLN A 48 -0.74 6.23 -3.73
C GLN A 48 -0.87 5.33 -2.50
N LEU A 49 -1.66 5.76 -1.53
CA LEU A 49 -2.02 5.01 -0.35
C LEU A 49 -3.34 4.27 -0.58
N VAL A 50 -3.28 2.96 -0.43
CA VAL A 50 -4.45 2.10 -0.43
C VAL A 50 -4.62 1.42 0.92
N SER A 51 -5.86 1.05 1.23
CA SER A 51 -6.23 0.30 2.43
C SER A 51 -6.82 -1.04 2.04
N VAL A 52 -6.48 -2.06 2.79
CA VAL A 52 -6.91 -3.45 2.60
C VAL A 52 -7.36 -3.99 3.95
N PRO A 53 -8.53 -4.66 4.05
CA PRO A 53 -8.95 -5.31 5.28
C PRO A 53 -7.91 -6.34 5.72
N LYS A 54 -7.63 -6.45 7.02
CA LYS A 54 -6.67 -7.45 7.51
C LYS A 54 -7.10 -8.88 7.25
N GLU A 55 -8.41 -9.13 7.20
CA GLU A 55 -8.99 -10.44 6.88
C GLU A 55 -8.56 -10.89 5.47
N ASP A 56 -8.76 -10.02 4.48
CA ASP A 56 -8.29 -10.24 3.11
C ASP A 56 -6.76 -10.22 3.05
N TRP A 57 -6.10 -9.25 3.67
CA TRP A 57 -4.63 -9.15 3.66
C TRP A 57 -3.95 -10.42 4.20
N SER A 58 -4.49 -11.04 5.25
CA SER A 58 -3.94 -12.27 5.80
C SER A 58 -4.19 -13.49 4.92
N ASN A 59 -5.18 -13.45 4.03
CA ASN A 59 -5.55 -14.57 3.15
C ASN A 59 -4.91 -14.44 1.76
N ILE A 60 -4.92 -13.23 1.20
CA ILE A 60 -4.58 -12.89 -0.17
C ILE A 60 -3.63 -11.68 -0.26
N GLY A 61 -2.97 -11.28 0.82
CA GLY A 61 -2.05 -10.13 0.81
C GLY A 61 -0.91 -10.29 -0.20
N ASP A 62 -0.35 -11.50 -0.31
CA ASP A 62 0.67 -11.82 -1.32
C ASP A 62 0.15 -11.70 -2.75
N ASP A 63 -1.10 -12.13 -3.00
CA ASP A 63 -1.76 -12.00 -4.31
C ASP A 63 -2.06 -10.55 -4.65
N ILE A 64 -2.53 -9.75 -3.67
CA ILE A 64 -2.74 -8.31 -3.81
C ILE A 64 -1.42 -7.63 -4.16
N LEU A 65 -0.33 -7.95 -3.45
CA LEU A 65 1.00 -7.44 -3.73
C LEU A 65 1.49 -7.83 -5.12
N ALA A 66 1.27 -9.08 -5.53
CA ALA A 66 1.65 -9.58 -6.85
C ALA A 66 0.85 -8.88 -7.95
N SER A 67 -0.46 -8.70 -7.77
CA SER A 67 -1.36 -8.00 -8.70
C SER A 67 -1.00 -6.52 -8.83
N LEU A 68 -0.69 -5.86 -7.71
CA LEU A 68 -0.22 -4.47 -7.72
C LEU A 68 1.15 -4.36 -8.39
N LYS A 69 2.12 -5.21 -8.05
CA LYS A 69 3.45 -5.19 -8.70
C LYS A 69 3.41 -5.57 -10.18
N GLY A 70 2.48 -6.44 -10.57
CA GLY A 70 2.28 -6.87 -11.95
C GLY A 70 1.49 -5.85 -12.78
N SER A 71 0.90 -4.83 -12.15
CA SER A 71 0.17 -3.78 -12.86
C SER A 71 1.12 -2.86 -13.61
N GLU A 72 0.78 -2.56 -14.86
CA GLU A 72 1.62 -1.75 -15.74
C GLU A 72 1.72 -0.30 -15.22
N GLY A 73 2.93 0.13 -14.85
CA GLY A 73 3.16 1.46 -14.27
C GLY A 73 3.20 1.50 -12.74
N VAL A 74 3.31 0.35 -12.07
CA VAL A 74 3.71 0.27 -10.66
C VAL A 74 5.21 0.03 -10.56
N THR A 75 5.92 0.94 -9.88
CA THR A 75 7.38 0.84 -9.65
C THR A 75 7.67 -0.04 -8.44
N SER A 76 6.91 0.15 -7.36
CA SER A 76 7.15 -0.53 -6.10
C SER A 76 5.90 -0.52 -5.24
N VAL A 77 5.79 -1.53 -4.38
CA VAL A 77 4.67 -1.67 -3.45
C VAL A 77 5.27 -1.88 -2.07
N ASN A 78 4.92 -1.01 -1.13
CA ASN A 78 5.47 -0.97 0.21
C ASN A 78 4.33 -1.06 1.23
N VAL A 79 4.32 -2.13 2.00
CA VAL A 79 3.27 -2.36 2.99
C VAL A 79 3.54 -1.47 4.20
N GLN A 80 2.61 -0.59 4.50
CA GLN A 80 2.60 0.23 5.70
C GLN A 80 2.01 -0.59 6.85
N GLU A 81 2.60 -1.76 7.08
CA GLU A 81 2.44 -2.42 8.36
C GLU A 81 3.04 -1.49 9.41
N LEU A 82 2.26 -1.23 10.47
CA LEU A 82 2.82 -0.93 11.77
C LEU A 82 3.61 -2.18 12.17
N LYS A 83 4.77 -2.40 11.53
CA LYS A 83 5.83 -3.21 12.08
C LYS A 83 5.98 -2.61 13.45
N GLN A 84 5.51 -3.33 14.47
CA GLN A 84 5.95 -3.10 15.82
C GLN A 84 7.45 -3.05 15.67
N ARG A 85 7.99 -1.83 15.79
CA ARG A 85 9.41 -1.61 15.90
C ARG A 85 9.74 -2.33 17.19
N THR A 86 10.07 -3.62 17.08
CA THR A 86 10.75 -4.34 18.14
C THR A 86 12.08 -3.63 18.24
N LYS A 87 12.07 -2.56 19.03
CA LYS A 87 13.22 -2.05 19.74
C LYS A 87 13.61 -3.18 20.71
N ARG A 88 14.32 -4.18 20.20
CA ARG A 88 15.40 -4.85 20.92
C ARG A 88 16.64 -4.29 20.24
N GLY A 89 17.34 -3.31 20.80
CA GLY A 89 18.24 -3.53 21.95
C GLY A 89 19.32 -4.48 21.45
N SER A 90 20.53 -4.04 21.10
CA SER A 90 21.48 -3.27 21.93
C SER A 90 22.47 -2.58 20.97
N ASP A 91 22.75 -1.30 21.11
CA ASP A 91 23.78 -0.72 22.00
C ASP A 91 25.20 -0.84 21.43
N GLU A 92 25.97 0.19 21.70
CA GLU A 92 27.15 0.66 21.01
C GLU A 92 28.43 -0.14 21.37
N LEU A 93 29.48 0.04 20.56
CA LEU A 93 30.92 -0.27 20.75
C LEU A 93 31.43 -1.68 20.38
#